data_AF-A0A9D1XX38-F1
#
_entry.id   AF-A0A9D1XX38-F1
#
_cell.length_a   1.000
_cell.length_b   1.000
_cell.length_c   1.000
_cell.angle_alpha   90.00
_cell.angle_beta   90.00
_cell.angle_gamma   90.00
#
_symmetry.space_group_name_H-M   'P 1'
#
loop_
_entity.id
_entity.type
_entity.pdbx_description
1 polymer ?
#
loop_
_entity_poly.entity_id
_entity_poly.type
_entity_poly.pdbx_seq_one_letter_code
_entity_poly.pdbx_strand_id
1 'polypeptide(L)'
;MKKDKTEKQNKKIYINRELSWLKFNLRVLMQASSPEVPLLERLRFCAIYTSNLDEFFMVRAGSLHDRSLLSPQPIDDKTGMNAAEQLKELYLTVHMQYPIRDRIFHKLSCDMAEKKIIYPKWSKLDKNEKNKVENFFDTEIVPVLRPYMLDAGHPFPHLENKQLHILLCLKIRAGEKRGERLVYAIIPVPHEVPPYWSDFEPNSEHDETDFK
;
A
#
# COMPACT_ATOMS: atom_id res chain seq x y z
N MET A 1 46.26 11.44 -28.71
CA MET A 1 45.20 11.91 -27.78
C MET A 1 43.86 12.01 -28.52
N LYS A 2 43.07 10.93 -28.60
CA LYS A 2 41.72 10.87 -29.21
C LYS A 2 40.80 9.85 -28.51
N LYS A 3 40.98 9.60 -27.20
CA LYS A 3 40.13 8.64 -26.45
C LYS A 3 38.99 9.28 -25.64
N ASP A 4 38.98 10.61 -25.49
CA ASP A 4 38.14 11.27 -24.48
C ASP A 4 36.74 11.74 -24.97
N LYS A 5 36.47 11.68 -26.29
CA LYS A 5 35.18 12.16 -26.85
C LYS A 5 34.12 11.07 -26.98
N THR A 6 34.52 9.80 -27.07
CA THR A 6 33.60 8.67 -27.29
C THR A 6 32.91 8.20 -26.01
N GLU A 7 33.55 8.34 -24.85
CA GLU A 7 32.99 7.94 -23.55
C GLU A 7 31.85 8.87 -23.07
N LYS A 8 31.89 10.16 -23.40
CA LYS A 8 30.86 11.12 -23.00
C LYS A 8 29.54 11.01 -23.77
N GLN A 9 29.53 10.44 -24.98
CA GLN A 9 28.32 10.29 -25.79
C GLN A 9 27.51 9.02 -25.45
N ASN A 10 28.13 7.97 -24.91
CA ASN A 10 27.46 6.72 -24.56
C ASN A 10 26.57 6.80 -23.31
N LYS A 11 26.78 7.78 -22.42
CA LYS A 11 26.01 7.94 -21.18
C LYS A 11 24.53 8.28 -21.38
N LYS A 12 24.12 8.79 -22.57
CA LYS A 12 22.71 9.13 -22.87
C LYS A 12 21.87 7.96 -23.40
N ILE A 13 22.49 6.81 -23.71
CA ILE A 13 21.80 5.69 -24.34
C ILE A 13 21.16 4.76 -23.30
N TYR A 14 21.76 4.66 -22.11
CA TYR A 14 21.30 3.75 -21.05
C TYR A 14 20.46 4.48 -20.01
N ILE A 15 19.31 3.88 -19.67
CA ILE A 15 18.45 4.33 -18.57
C ILE A 15 18.69 3.38 -17.39
N ASN A 16 18.63 3.93 -16.17
CA ASN A 16 18.67 3.13 -14.96
C ASN A 16 17.61 2.01 -14.99
N ARG A 17 18.01 0.80 -14.62
CA ARG A 17 17.15 -0.40 -14.66
C ARG A 17 15.92 -0.25 -13.78
N GLU A 18 16.09 0.31 -12.58
CA GLU A 18 15.02 0.44 -11.60
C GLU A 18 14.03 1.54 -12.00
N LEU A 19 14.54 2.66 -12.51
CA LEU A 19 13.67 3.71 -13.09
C LEU A 19 12.92 3.21 -14.33
N SER A 20 13.55 2.36 -15.15
CA SER A 20 12.90 1.72 -16.30
C SER A 20 11.80 0.76 -15.86
N TRP A 21 12.03 0.02 -14.78
CA TRP A 21 11.03 -0.86 -14.19
C TRP A 21 9.84 -0.07 -13.62
N LEU A 22 10.09 1.04 -12.91
CA LEU A 22 9.02 1.92 -12.41
C LEU A 22 8.18 2.51 -13.55
N LYS A 23 8.80 2.86 -14.69
CA LYS A 23 8.07 3.30 -15.90
C LYS A 23 7.24 2.17 -16.51
N PHE A 24 7.73 0.94 -16.48
CA PHE A 24 6.95 -0.22 -16.87
C PHE A 24 5.74 -0.40 -15.96
N ASN A 25 5.91 -0.39 -14.64
CA ASN A 25 4.81 -0.55 -13.71
C ASN A 25 3.79 0.60 -13.84
N LEU A 26 4.25 1.82 -14.10
CA LEU A 26 3.35 2.95 -14.41
C LEU A 26 2.46 2.66 -15.64
N ARG A 27 2.98 1.99 -16.69
CA ARG A 27 2.15 1.59 -17.84
C ARG A 27 1.09 0.55 -17.46
N VAL A 28 1.35 -0.32 -16.49
CA VAL A 28 0.35 -1.22 -15.91
C VAL A 28 -0.75 -0.40 -15.22
N LEU A 29 -0.38 0.60 -14.43
CA LEU A 29 -1.35 1.51 -13.81
C LEU A 29 -2.19 2.28 -14.85
N MET A 30 -1.60 2.65 -16.00
CA MET A 30 -2.35 3.33 -17.05
C MET A 30 -3.48 2.47 -17.64
N GLN A 31 -3.35 1.14 -17.62
CA GLN A 31 -4.45 0.24 -18.02
C GLN A 31 -5.67 0.39 -17.10
N ALA A 32 -5.46 0.68 -15.81
CA ALA A 32 -6.55 0.96 -14.86
C ALA A 32 -7.32 2.26 -15.18
N SER A 33 -6.77 3.14 -16.02
CA SER A 33 -7.42 4.38 -16.45
C SER A 33 -8.07 4.30 -17.83
N SER A 34 -7.83 3.23 -18.60
CA SER A 34 -8.29 3.10 -19.98
C SER A 34 -9.79 2.77 -20.04
N PRO A 35 -10.63 3.57 -20.70
CA PRO A 35 -12.07 3.27 -20.84
C PRO A 35 -12.34 2.03 -21.72
N GLU A 36 -11.36 1.58 -22.50
CA GLU A 36 -11.46 0.35 -23.31
C GLU A 36 -11.37 -0.93 -22.46
N VAL A 37 -10.91 -0.81 -21.21
CA VAL A 37 -10.76 -1.92 -20.28
C VAL A 37 -12.02 -2.02 -19.41
N PRO A 38 -12.64 -3.21 -19.28
CA PRO A 38 -13.81 -3.41 -18.41
C PRO A 38 -13.55 -2.95 -16.96
N LEU A 39 -14.59 -2.46 -16.28
CA LEU A 39 -14.47 -1.80 -14.97
C LEU A 39 -13.72 -2.65 -13.93
N LEU A 40 -14.07 -3.93 -13.79
CA LEU A 40 -13.40 -4.81 -12.83
C LEU A 40 -11.96 -5.14 -13.23
N GLU A 41 -11.66 -5.23 -14.53
CA GLU A 41 -10.28 -5.39 -15.01
C GLU A 41 -9.44 -4.13 -14.71
N ARG A 42 -10.03 -2.94 -14.83
CA ARG A 42 -9.36 -1.70 -14.42
C ARG A 42 -8.99 -1.71 -12.94
N LEU A 43 -9.89 -2.17 -12.07
CA LEU A 43 -9.60 -2.35 -10.64
C LEU A 43 -8.47 -3.36 -10.43
N ARG A 44 -8.47 -4.48 -11.16
CA ARG A 44 -7.39 -5.48 -11.12
C ARG A 44 -6.05 -4.88 -11.53
N PHE A 45 -5.97 -4.07 -12.58
CA PHE A 45 -4.73 -3.38 -12.96
C PHE A 45 -4.20 -2.45 -11.87
N CYS A 46 -5.09 -1.76 -11.14
CA CYS A 46 -4.71 -0.94 -9.98
C CYS A 46 -4.11 -1.81 -8.86
N ALA A 47 -4.71 -2.98 -8.58
CA ALA A 47 -4.19 -3.95 -7.63
C ALA A 47 -2.84 -4.55 -8.06
N ILE A 48 -2.71 -4.94 -9.33
CA ILE A 48 -1.47 -5.48 -9.92
C ILE A 48 -0.34 -4.45 -9.81
N TYR A 49 -0.59 -3.18 -10.15
CA TYR A 49 0.39 -2.10 -9.97
C TYR A 49 0.94 -2.05 -8.54
N THR A 50 0.03 -2.12 -7.56
CA THR A 50 0.39 -2.05 -6.13
C THR A 50 1.18 -3.29 -5.68
N SER A 51 0.73 -4.49 -6.05
CA SER A 51 1.42 -5.75 -5.73
C SER A 51 2.84 -5.80 -6.33
N ASN A 52 2.97 -5.42 -7.60
CA ASN A 52 4.27 -5.31 -8.28
C ASN A 52 5.19 -4.34 -7.54
N LEU A 53 4.65 -3.19 -7.12
CA LEU A 53 5.42 -2.16 -6.43
C LEU A 53 5.95 -2.70 -5.09
N ASP A 54 5.14 -3.44 -4.33
CA ASP A 54 5.58 -4.07 -3.10
C ASP A 54 6.74 -5.06 -3.34
N GLU A 55 6.62 -5.93 -4.35
CA GLU A 55 7.69 -6.88 -4.70
C GLU A 55 8.98 -6.14 -5.06
N PHE A 56 8.85 -5.07 -5.84
CA PHE A 56 9.98 -4.22 -6.21
C PHE A 56 10.67 -3.61 -4.99
N PHE A 57 9.91 -3.14 -3.99
CA PHE A 57 10.51 -2.62 -2.75
C PHE A 57 11.18 -3.71 -1.92
N MET A 58 10.50 -4.84 -1.72
CA MET A 58 11.03 -5.94 -0.92
C MET A 58 12.31 -6.54 -1.50
N VAL A 59 12.39 -6.68 -2.83
CA VAL A 59 13.53 -7.34 -3.48
C VAL A 59 14.55 -6.32 -3.99
N ARG A 60 14.12 -5.40 -4.86
CA ARG A 60 15.05 -4.55 -5.63
C ARG A 60 15.50 -3.33 -4.86
N ALA A 61 14.58 -2.59 -4.23
CA ALA A 61 14.95 -1.44 -3.41
C ALA A 61 15.75 -1.89 -2.18
N GLY A 62 15.39 -3.02 -1.56
CA GLY A 62 16.18 -3.66 -0.50
C GLY A 62 17.62 -3.97 -0.94
N SER A 63 17.80 -4.66 -2.07
CA SER A 63 19.13 -4.96 -2.62
C SER A 63 19.95 -3.70 -2.98
N LEU A 64 19.28 -2.61 -3.34
CA LEU A 64 19.92 -1.33 -3.63
C LEU A 64 20.30 -0.60 -2.33
N HIS A 65 19.47 -0.72 -1.30
CA HIS A 65 19.77 -0.23 0.06
C HIS A 65 20.98 -0.94 0.65
N ASP A 66 21.06 -2.26 0.58
CA ASP A 66 22.22 -2.99 1.10
C ASP A 66 23.52 -2.55 0.40
N ARG A 67 23.46 -2.27 -0.90
CA ARG A 67 24.60 -1.75 -1.66
C ARG A 67 24.97 -0.31 -1.30
N SER A 68 24.03 0.51 -0.85
CA SER A 68 24.33 1.89 -0.43
C SER A 68 25.07 1.94 0.91
N LEU A 69 25.01 0.87 1.70
CA LEU A 69 25.73 0.72 2.96
C LEU A 69 27.19 0.29 2.77
N LEU A 70 27.60 -0.12 1.56
CA LEU A 70 28.97 -0.53 1.26
C LEU A 70 29.93 0.68 1.19
N SER A 71 31.18 0.46 1.58
CA SER A 71 32.26 1.44 1.44
C SER A 71 33.50 0.81 0.77
N PRO A 72 33.96 1.31 -0.40
CA PRO A 72 33.35 2.39 -1.17
C PRO A 72 32.05 1.96 -1.85
N GLN A 73 31.13 2.90 -2.10
CA GLN A 73 29.91 2.60 -2.85
C GLN A 73 30.24 2.36 -4.33
N PRO A 74 29.87 1.20 -4.90
CA PRO A 74 30.04 0.95 -6.32
C PRO A 74 29.24 1.95 -7.16
N ILE A 75 29.86 2.48 -8.21
CA ILE A 75 29.19 3.33 -9.19
C ILE A 75 28.72 2.44 -10.34
N ASP A 76 27.47 2.59 -10.76
CA ASP A 76 26.97 1.91 -11.95
C ASP A 76 27.59 2.54 -13.21
N ASP A 77 28.37 1.77 -13.96
CA ASP A 77 29.13 2.28 -15.12
C ASP A 77 28.24 2.80 -16.27
N LYS A 78 26.98 2.35 -16.33
CA LYS A 78 26.04 2.72 -17.41
C LYS A 78 25.39 4.07 -17.13
N THR A 79 24.98 4.29 -15.90
CA THR A 79 24.22 5.47 -15.47
C THR A 79 25.08 6.51 -14.76
N GLY A 80 26.24 6.11 -14.24
CA GLY A 80 27.11 6.93 -13.41
C GLY A 80 26.55 7.22 -12.02
N MET A 81 25.50 6.50 -11.60
CA MET A 81 24.87 6.70 -10.30
C MET A 81 25.36 5.66 -9.30
N ASN A 82 25.67 6.08 -8.07
CA ASN A 82 25.83 5.16 -6.95
C ASN A 82 24.47 4.67 -6.42
N ALA A 83 24.48 3.69 -5.52
CA ALA A 83 23.25 3.09 -5.01
C ALA A 83 22.36 4.09 -4.24
N ALA A 84 22.95 5.01 -3.47
CA ALA A 84 22.21 6.03 -2.75
C ALA A 84 21.51 7.04 -3.68
N GLU A 85 22.17 7.45 -4.76
CA GLU A 85 21.59 8.31 -5.79
C GLU A 85 20.44 7.62 -6.52
N GLN A 86 20.61 6.34 -6.87
CA GLN A 86 19.54 5.55 -7.48
C GLN A 86 18.32 5.41 -6.55
N LEU A 87 18.52 5.19 -5.24
CA LEU A 87 17.44 5.16 -4.26
C LEU A 87 16.71 6.50 -4.16
N LYS A 88 17.46 7.61 -4.15
CA LYS A 88 16.88 8.95 -4.12
C LYS A 88 15.96 9.18 -5.32
N GLU A 89 16.42 8.89 -6.53
CA GLU A 89 15.62 9.03 -7.76
C GLU A 89 14.43 8.07 -7.79
N LEU A 90 14.60 6.84 -7.26
CA LEU A 90 13.53 5.86 -7.11
C LEU A 90 12.42 6.38 -6.19
N TYR A 91 12.76 6.87 -4.99
CA TYR A 91 11.78 7.39 -4.04
C TYR A 91 11.03 8.61 -4.59
N LEU A 92 11.73 9.53 -5.27
CA LEU A 92 11.10 10.66 -5.94
C LEU A 92 10.13 10.20 -7.03
N THR A 93 10.55 9.24 -7.86
CA THR A 93 9.72 8.71 -8.95
C THR A 93 8.45 8.05 -8.40
N VAL A 94 8.57 7.21 -7.37
CA VAL A 94 7.41 6.54 -6.75
C VAL A 94 6.48 7.55 -6.08
N HIS A 95 7.04 8.55 -5.37
CA HIS A 95 6.25 9.62 -4.75
C HIS A 95 5.37 10.35 -5.77
N MET A 96 5.89 10.59 -6.97
CA MET A 96 5.13 11.21 -8.07
C MET A 96 4.04 10.30 -8.67
N GLN A 97 4.16 8.97 -8.53
CA GLN A 97 3.18 8.02 -9.06
C GLN A 97 1.99 7.79 -8.10
N TYR A 98 2.18 7.94 -6.77
CA TYR A 98 1.09 7.74 -5.81
C TYR A 98 -0.16 8.61 -6.09
N PRO A 99 -0.05 9.93 -6.36
CA PRO A 99 -1.21 10.75 -6.67
C PRO A 99 -1.94 10.30 -7.95
N ILE A 100 -1.22 9.71 -8.92
CA ILE A 100 -1.81 9.19 -10.14
C ILE A 100 -2.65 7.95 -9.81
N ARG A 101 -2.09 7.02 -9.03
CA ARG A 101 -2.80 5.83 -8.54
C ARG A 101 -4.05 6.22 -7.76
N ASP A 102 -3.93 7.15 -6.82
CA ASP A 102 -5.02 7.55 -5.94
C ASP A 102 -6.16 8.21 -6.71
N ARG A 103 -5.83 9.03 -7.72
CA ARG A 103 -6.83 9.62 -8.62
C ARG A 103 -7.56 8.55 -9.44
N ILE A 104 -6.82 7.58 -9.99
CA ILE A 104 -7.42 6.48 -10.77
C ILE A 104 -8.32 5.65 -9.86
N PHE A 105 -7.85 5.24 -8.68
CA PHE A 105 -8.64 4.47 -7.72
C PHE A 105 -9.89 5.22 -7.25
N HIS A 106 -9.79 6.52 -6.99
CA HIS A 106 -10.94 7.34 -6.63
C HIS A 106 -11.98 7.37 -7.76
N LYS A 107 -11.55 7.56 -9.01
CA LYS A 107 -12.46 7.50 -10.16
C LYS A 107 -13.12 6.14 -10.29
N LEU A 108 -12.35 5.05 -10.19
CA LEU A 108 -12.90 3.69 -10.22
C LEU A 108 -13.91 3.45 -9.10
N SER A 109 -13.65 3.99 -7.91
CA SER A 109 -14.59 3.90 -6.78
C SER A 109 -15.92 4.61 -7.09
N CYS A 110 -15.88 5.75 -7.78
CA CYS A 110 -17.08 6.43 -8.26
C CYS A 110 -17.80 5.63 -9.36
N ASP A 111 -17.08 5.14 -10.37
CA ASP A 111 -17.64 4.32 -11.45
C ASP A 111 -18.30 3.04 -10.90
N MET A 112 -17.72 2.42 -9.86
CA MET A 112 -18.29 1.27 -9.17
C MET A 112 -19.55 1.63 -8.37
N ALA A 113 -19.58 2.80 -7.75
CA ALA A 113 -20.75 3.27 -7.03
C ALA A 113 -21.97 3.46 -7.95
N GLU A 114 -21.77 3.89 -9.20
CA GLU A 114 -22.84 3.95 -10.22
C GLU A 114 -23.43 2.56 -10.53
N LYS A 115 -22.63 1.50 -10.35
CA LYS A 115 -23.05 0.10 -10.49
C LYS A 115 -23.49 -0.52 -9.16
N LYS A 116 -23.78 0.30 -8.14
CA LYS A 116 -24.18 -0.12 -6.77
C LYS A 116 -23.13 -0.96 -6.03
N ILE A 117 -21.88 -0.96 -6.47
CA ILE A 117 -20.75 -1.57 -5.76
C ILE A 117 -20.10 -0.45 -4.94
N ILE A 118 -20.41 -0.40 -3.64
CA ILE A 118 -19.95 0.67 -2.75
C ILE A 118 -19.16 0.12 -1.57
N TYR A 119 -18.18 0.91 -1.13
CA TYR A 119 -17.47 0.71 0.14
C TYR A 119 -17.76 1.91 1.06
N PRO A 120 -18.89 1.89 1.79
CA PRO A 120 -19.34 3.03 2.58
C PRO A 120 -18.42 3.27 3.78
N LYS A 121 -18.28 4.54 4.15
CA LYS A 121 -17.64 4.90 5.43
C LYS A 121 -18.60 4.56 6.58
N TRP A 122 -18.04 4.24 7.75
CA TRP A 122 -18.80 4.03 9.00
C TRP A 122 -19.88 5.09 9.25
N SER A 123 -19.57 6.36 8.99
CA SER A 123 -20.49 7.48 9.18
C SER A 123 -21.70 7.47 8.26
N LYS A 124 -21.66 6.74 7.14
CA LYS A 124 -22.73 6.62 6.15
C LYS A 124 -23.62 5.40 6.37
N LEU A 125 -23.27 4.52 7.29
CA LEU A 125 -24.07 3.35 7.63
C LEU A 125 -25.31 3.76 8.44
N ASP A 126 -26.43 3.11 8.17
CA ASP A 126 -27.63 3.22 8.98
C ASP A 126 -27.47 2.47 10.33
N LYS A 127 -28.49 2.55 11.18
CA LYS A 127 -28.45 1.93 12.51
C LYS A 127 -28.38 0.40 12.45
N ASN A 128 -29.08 -0.22 11.51
CA ASN A 128 -29.13 -1.67 11.36
C ASN A 128 -27.80 -2.20 10.81
N GLU A 129 -27.25 -1.56 9.79
CA GLU A 129 -25.94 -1.86 9.23
C GLU A 129 -24.84 -1.74 10.29
N LYS A 130 -24.83 -0.67 11.09
CA LYS A 130 -23.87 -0.51 12.19
C LYS A 130 -23.97 -1.65 13.20
N ASN A 131 -25.18 -2.01 13.63
CA ASN A 131 -25.39 -3.11 14.56
C ASN A 131 -24.84 -4.44 13.99
N LYS A 132 -25.02 -4.71 12.70
CA LYS A 132 -24.46 -5.91 12.06
C LYS A 132 -22.93 -5.92 12.09
N VAL A 133 -22.31 -4.79 11.74
CA VAL A 133 -20.84 -4.65 11.74
C VAL A 133 -20.27 -4.72 13.16
N GLU A 134 -20.92 -4.07 14.14
CA GLU A 134 -20.56 -4.17 15.56
C GLU A 134 -20.65 -5.61 16.06
N ASN A 135 -21.74 -6.31 15.75
CA ASN A 135 -21.88 -7.71 16.12
C ASN A 135 -20.78 -8.57 15.51
N PHE A 136 -20.49 -8.41 14.20
CA PHE A 136 -19.38 -9.11 13.55
C PHE A 136 -18.02 -8.76 14.20
N PHE A 137 -17.80 -7.49 14.53
CA PHE A 137 -16.57 -7.06 15.20
C PHE A 137 -16.43 -7.74 16.57
N ASP A 138 -17.48 -7.75 17.38
CA ASP A 138 -17.46 -8.34 18.73
C ASP A 138 -17.36 -9.87 18.72
N THR A 139 -18.00 -10.54 17.76
CA THR A 139 -18.02 -12.03 17.71
C THR A 139 -16.84 -12.63 16.94
N GLU A 140 -16.39 -12.01 15.85
CA GLU A 140 -15.37 -12.58 14.96
C GLU A 140 -14.00 -11.90 15.09
N ILE A 141 -13.96 -10.57 15.31
CA ILE A 141 -12.69 -9.81 15.31
C ILE A 141 -12.09 -9.73 16.72
N VAL A 142 -12.84 -9.24 17.71
CA VAL A 142 -12.34 -9.04 19.09
C VAL A 142 -11.65 -10.27 19.68
N PRO A 143 -12.19 -11.50 19.53
CA PRO A 143 -11.57 -12.70 20.12
C PRO A 143 -10.19 -13.03 19.57
N VAL A 144 -9.87 -12.58 18.35
CA VAL A 144 -8.59 -12.87 17.69
C VAL A 144 -7.60 -11.70 17.73
N LEU A 145 -8.03 -10.51 18.19
CA LEU A 145 -7.14 -9.36 18.33
C LEU A 145 -6.09 -9.59 19.44
N ARG A 146 -4.83 -9.29 19.12
CA ARG A 146 -3.71 -9.38 20.06
C ARG A 146 -2.96 -8.06 20.17
N PRO A 147 -3.42 -7.12 21.02
CA PRO A 147 -2.75 -5.83 21.19
C PRO A 147 -1.41 -5.98 21.94
N TYR A 148 -0.38 -5.30 21.45
CA TYR A 148 0.91 -5.16 22.12
C TYR A 148 1.01 -3.77 22.75
N MET A 149 1.22 -3.72 24.06
CA MET A 149 1.52 -2.46 24.75
C MET A 149 2.98 -2.09 24.52
N LEU A 150 3.25 -0.83 24.16
CA LEU A 150 4.59 -0.30 24.04
C LEU A 150 4.99 0.35 25.36
N ASP A 151 5.94 -0.25 26.06
CA ASP A 151 6.58 0.32 27.23
C ASP A 151 8.10 0.07 27.19
N ALA A 152 8.85 0.74 28.07
CA ALA A 152 10.30 0.60 28.14
C ALA A 152 10.76 -0.71 28.79
N GLY A 153 9.84 -1.50 29.37
CA GLY A 153 10.14 -2.74 30.08
C GLY A 153 10.11 -3.98 29.18
N HIS A 154 9.54 -3.89 27.98
CA HIS A 154 9.43 -5.00 27.04
C HIS A 154 10.14 -4.69 25.70
N PRO A 155 10.68 -5.71 25.01
CA PRO A 155 11.19 -5.54 23.66
C PRO A 155 10.11 -5.00 22.71
N PHE A 156 10.53 -4.19 21.74
CA PHE A 156 9.64 -3.73 20.68
C PHE A 156 9.07 -4.94 19.90
N PRO A 157 7.75 -5.02 19.67
CA PRO A 157 7.14 -6.17 19.01
C PRO A 157 7.69 -6.33 17.59
N HIS A 158 7.82 -7.57 17.14
CA HIS A 158 8.10 -7.84 15.74
C HIS A 158 6.93 -7.37 14.89
N LEU A 159 7.21 -6.58 13.85
CA LEU A 159 6.21 -6.13 12.89
C LEU A 159 6.37 -6.98 11.63
N GLU A 160 5.40 -7.86 11.38
CA GLU A 160 5.45 -8.73 10.21
C GLU A 160 5.36 -7.91 8.92
N ASN A 161 6.13 -8.34 7.92
CA ASN A 161 6.17 -7.67 6.63
C ASN A 161 4.79 -7.74 5.95
N LYS A 162 4.34 -6.62 5.35
CA LYS A 162 3.02 -6.45 4.71
C LYS A 162 1.79 -6.65 5.61
N GLN A 163 1.95 -6.94 6.90
CA GLN A 163 0.82 -6.99 7.81
C GLN A 163 0.39 -5.57 8.19
N LEU A 164 -0.92 -5.33 8.16
CA LEU A 164 -1.50 -4.07 8.61
C LEU A 164 -1.42 -3.98 10.13
N HIS A 165 -0.83 -2.91 10.65
CA HIS A 165 -0.74 -2.64 12.08
C HIS A 165 -1.40 -1.29 12.40
N ILE A 166 -2.21 -1.27 13.46
CA ILE A 166 -2.84 -0.05 13.97
C ILE A 166 -2.06 0.42 15.19
N LEU A 167 -1.44 1.60 15.09
CA LEU A 167 -0.79 2.27 16.22
C LEU A 167 -1.81 3.14 16.96
N LEU A 168 -1.98 2.87 18.25
CA LEU A 168 -2.85 3.59 19.16
C LEU A 168 -2.02 4.46 20.10
N CYS A 169 -2.48 5.70 20.30
CA CYS A 169 -2.00 6.59 21.36
C CYS A 169 -3.17 6.82 22.33
N LEU A 170 -3.07 6.22 23.51
CA LEU A 170 -4.09 6.21 24.54
C LEU A 170 -3.69 7.17 25.65
N LYS A 171 -4.63 8.04 26.04
CA LYS A 171 -4.45 8.96 27.17
C LYS A 171 -5.14 8.38 28.39
N ILE A 172 -4.36 7.88 29.35
CA ILE A 172 -4.87 7.35 30.60
C ILE A 172 -4.93 8.49 31.62
N ARG A 173 -6.15 8.78 32.10
CA ARG A 173 -6.35 9.61 33.28
C ARG A 173 -6.09 8.75 34.51
N ALA A 174 -4.88 8.79 35.04
CA ALA A 174 -4.65 8.29 36.39
C ALA A 174 -5.27 9.32 37.35
N GLY A 175 -5.99 8.87 38.39
CA GLY A 175 -6.74 9.74 39.31
C GLY A 175 -5.92 10.93 39.84
N GLU A 176 -6.60 11.92 40.45
CA GLU A 176 -6.15 13.29 40.75
C GLU A 176 -4.67 13.52 41.14
N LYS A 177 -3.99 12.52 41.72
CA LYS A 177 -2.60 12.59 42.17
C LYS A 177 -1.53 12.14 41.15
N ARG A 178 -1.87 11.49 40.04
CA ARG A 178 -0.88 10.86 39.13
C ARG A 178 -0.73 11.49 37.74
N GLY A 179 -1.51 12.53 37.44
CA GLY A 179 -1.43 13.23 36.15
C GLY A 179 -1.86 12.37 34.96
N GLU A 180 -1.84 12.97 33.77
CA GLU A 180 -2.20 12.31 32.53
C GLU A 180 -0.99 11.53 31.99
N ARG A 181 -1.17 10.25 31.67
CA ARG A 181 -0.12 9.40 31.07
C ARG A 181 -0.51 9.01 29.66
N LEU A 182 0.39 9.23 28.71
CA LEU A 182 0.28 8.65 27.37
C LEU A 182 0.80 7.23 27.37
N VAL A 183 0.07 6.36 26.67
CA VAL A 183 0.40 4.95 26.50
C VAL A 183 0.20 4.60 25.04
N TYR A 184 1.17 3.89 24.47
CA TYR A 184 1.10 3.47 23.07
C TYR A 184 0.81 1.98 22.99
N ALA A 185 0.03 1.58 22.00
CA ALA A 185 -0.25 0.17 21.73
C ALA A 185 -0.26 -0.08 20.23
N ILE A 186 0.14 -1.27 19.82
CA ILE A 186 0.07 -1.73 18.43
C ILE A 186 -0.93 -2.88 18.37
N ILE A 187 -1.87 -2.81 17.43
CA ILE A 187 -2.79 -3.91 17.14
C ILE A 187 -2.47 -4.42 15.73
N PRO A 188 -1.85 -5.60 15.58
CA PRO A 188 -1.77 -6.26 14.28
C PRO A 188 -3.18 -6.66 13.85
N VAL A 189 -3.52 -6.41 12.59
CA VAL A 189 -4.74 -6.92 11.98
C VAL A 189 -4.50 -8.39 11.64
N PRO A 190 -5.21 -9.35 12.27
CA PRO A 190 -4.98 -10.78 12.06
C PRO A 190 -5.28 -11.20 10.63
N HIS A 191 -4.53 -12.15 10.09
CA HIS A 191 -4.73 -12.68 8.73
C HIS A 191 -5.98 -13.55 8.62
N GLU A 192 -6.46 -14.07 9.74
CA GLU A 192 -7.66 -14.90 9.87
C GLU A 192 -8.95 -14.09 9.66
N VAL A 193 -8.90 -12.78 9.88
CA VAL A 193 -10.04 -11.89 9.67
C VAL A 193 -10.18 -11.59 8.17
N PRO A 194 -11.40 -11.69 7.59
CA PRO A 194 -11.59 -11.35 6.19
C PRO A 194 -11.20 -9.89 5.91
N PRO A 195 -10.59 -9.59 4.76
CA PRO A 195 -10.10 -8.24 4.44
C PRO A 195 -11.22 -7.21 4.27
N TYR A 196 -12.46 -7.66 4.11
CA TYR A 196 -13.66 -6.83 4.08
C TYR A 196 -14.83 -7.61 4.68
N TRP A 197 -15.73 -6.89 5.34
CA TRP A 197 -17.03 -7.41 5.75
C TRP A 197 -18.06 -7.11 4.66
N SER A 198 -19.02 -8.02 4.48
CA SER A 198 -20.06 -7.93 3.48
C SER A 198 -21.33 -8.58 4.03
N ASP A 199 -22.47 -7.93 3.86
CA ASP A 199 -23.80 -8.52 4.08
C ASP A 199 -24.44 -9.07 2.80
N PHE A 200 -23.67 -9.10 1.70
CA PHE A 200 -24.07 -9.75 0.45
C PHE A 200 -24.20 -11.27 0.65
N GLU A 201 -25.43 -11.78 0.54
CA GLU A 201 -25.71 -13.20 0.46
C GLU A 201 -25.84 -13.61 -1.01
N PRO A 202 -24.89 -14.40 -1.57
CA PRO A 202 -24.87 -14.72 -3.00
C PRO A 202 -26.06 -15.54 -3.52
N ASN A 203 -26.98 -15.98 -2.66
CA ASN A 203 -28.07 -16.91 -2.98
C ASN A 203 -29.48 -16.42 -2.62
N SER A 204 -29.71 -15.12 -2.37
CA SER A 204 -31.09 -14.61 -2.48
C SER A 204 -31.43 -14.57 -3.96
N GLU A 205 -32.43 -15.35 -4.39
CA GLU A 205 -32.98 -15.41 -5.75
C GLU A 205 -33.28 -14.00 -6.29
N HIS A 206 -32.27 -13.34 -6.87
CA HIS A 206 -32.43 -12.10 -7.60
C HIS A 206 -32.23 -12.44 -9.08
N ASP A 207 -33.38 -12.58 -9.73
CA ASP A 207 -33.63 -12.69 -11.16
C ASP A 207 -32.45 -12.22 -12.05
N GLU A 208 -31.98 -13.13 -12.91
CA GLU A 208 -30.99 -12.88 -13.97
C GLU A 208 -31.44 -11.86 -15.04
N THR A 209 -32.56 -11.15 -14.84
CA THR A 209 -33.15 -10.25 -15.83
C THR A 209 -32.66 -8.81 -15.75
N ASP A 210 -31.95 -8.39 -14.69
CA ASP A 210 -31.56 -6.99 -14.48
C ASP A 210 -30.16 -6.60 -14.98
N PHE A 211 -29.43 -7.51 -15.62
CA PHE A 211 -28.19 -7.19 -16.33
C PHE A 211 -28.39 -7.24 -17.85
N LYS A 212 -29.09 -6.25 -18.39
CA LYS A 212 -29.06 -5.89 -19.82
C LYS A 212 -28.71 -4.41 -20.00
#